data_AF-A0A2N9MV68-F1
#
_entry.id   AF-A0A2N9MV68-F1
#
_cell.length_a   1.000
_cell.length_b   1.000
_cell.length_c   1.000
_cell.angle_alpha   90.00
_cell.angle_beta   90.00
_cell.angle_gamma   90.00
#
_symmetry.space_group_name_H-M   'P 1'
#
loop_
_entity.id
_entity.type
_entity.pdbx_description
1 polymer ?
#
loop_
_entity_poly.entity_id
_entity_poly.type
_entity_poly.pdbx_seq_one_letter_code
_entity_poly.pdbx_strand_id
1 'polypeptide(L)'
;MDTEDRQQHKLLQKEFGVFYRAVSDILFRHNLMDLDGKHNTGEYDTEVDLFLLRVKDVDNQDAVQDVLYQVFRNAFGEENCGRRERYDGAAAEIWKAYQRHLKK
;
A
#
# COMPACT_ATOMS: atom_id res chain seq x y z
N MET A 1 10.90 -6.90 -19.81
CA MET A 1 10.07 -7.08 -18.60
C MET A 1 9.63 -5.70 -18.08
N ASP A 2 8.97 -4.88 -18.89
CA ASP A 2 8.53 -3.49 -18.53
C ASP A 2 7.03 -3.25 -18.82
N THR A 3 6.39 -4.19 -19.54
CA THR A 3 5.02 -4.05 -20.03
C THR A 3 3.98 -4.71 -19.12
N GLU A 4 4.33 -5.78 -18.41
CA GLU A 4 3.38 -6.54 -17.60
C GLU A 4 3.01 -5.81 -16.30
N ASP A 5 4.00 -5.23 -15.62
CA ASP A 5 3.81 -4.46 -14.38
C ASP A 5 2.92 -3.23 -14.61
N ARG A 6 3.18 -2.47 -15.68
CA ARG A 6 2.36 -1.31 -16.08
C ARG A 6 0.93 -1.67 -16.46
N GLN A 7 0.69 -2.86 -17.02
CA GLN A 7 -0.67 -3.29 -17.36
C GLN A 7 -1.43 -3.72 -16.11
N GLN A 8 -0.79 -4.46 -15.21
CA GLN A 8 -1.35 -4.89 -13.94
C GLN A 8 -1.75 -3.69 -13.08
N HIS A 9 -0.85 -2.72 -12.98
CA HIS A 9 -1.09 -1.44 -12.32
C HIS A 9 -2.34 -0.72 -12.85
N LYS A 10 -2.48 -0.58 -14.17
CA LYS A 10 -3.67 0.05 -14.79
C LYS A 10 -4.97 -0.71 -14.51
N LEU A 11 -4.91 -2.04 -14.39
CA LEU A 11 -6.07 -2.85 -14.05
C LEU A 11 -6.47 -2.66 -12.60
N LEU A 12 -5.51 -2.68 -11.67
CA LEU A 12 -5.74 -2.45 -10.25
C LEU A 12 -6.22 -1.03 -9.97
N GLN A 13 -5.65 -0.02 -10.66
CA GLN A 13 -6.19 1.34 -10.64
C GLN A 13 -7.64 1.41 -11.12
N LYS A 14 -8.03 0.65 -12.15
CA LYS A 14 -9.43 0.63 -12.63
C LYS A 14 -10.37 -0.13 -11.68
N GLU A 15 -9.92 -1.24 -11.13
CA GLU A 15 -10.70 -2.10 -10.23
C GLU A 15 -10.93 -1.44 -8.87
N PHE A 16 -9.86 -0.94 -8.25
CA PHE A 16 -9.91 -0.33 -6.92
C PHE A 16 -10.15 1.18 -6.96
N GLY A 17 -9.77 1.87 -8.04
CA GLY A 17 -10.11 3.27 -8.31
C GLY A 17 -9.79 4.22 -7.15
N VAL A 18 -10.84 4.62 -6.43
CA VAL A 18 -10.76 5.54 -5.28
C VAL A 18 -9.95 4.92 -4.14
N PHE A 19 -10.04 3.62 -3.92
CA PHE A 19 -9.30 2.94 -2.87
C PHE A 19 -7.80 2.92 -3.17
N TYR A 20 -7.41 2.62 -4.43
CA TYR A 20 -6.02 2.69 -4.88
C TYR A 20 -5.38 4.05 -4.54
N ARG A 21 -6.05 5.13 -4.96
CA ARG A 21 -5.57 6.50 -4.73
C ARG A 21 -5.48 6.84 -3.25
N ALA A 22 -6.42 6.36 -2.44
CA ALA A 22 -6.39 6.56 -1.00
C ALA A 22 -5.18 5.86 -0.35
N VAL A 23 -4.91 4.60 -0.71
CA VAL A 23 -3.77 3.85 -0.17
C VAL A 23 -2.46 4.54 -0.53
N SER A 24 -2.26 4.88 -1.82
CA SER A 24 -1.05 5.58 -2.28
C SER A 24 -0.84 6.92 -1.56
N ASP A 25 -1.90 7.73 -1.42
CA ASP A 25 -1.85 9.01 -0.69
C ASP A 25 -1.52 8.82 0.80
N ILE A 26 -2.09 7.81 1.47
CA ILE A 26 -1.81 7.51 2.88
C ILE A 26 -0.34 7.10 3.05
N LEU A 27 0.16 6.17 2.24
CA LEU A 27 1.56 5.73 2.30
C LEU A 27 2.52 6.90 2.09
N PHE A 28 2.21 7.75 1.13
CA PHE A 28 3.00 8.95 0.84
C PHE A 28 2.97 9.94 2.02
N ARG A 29 1.80 10.22 2.61
CA ARG A 29 1.68 11.11 3.77
C ARG A 29 2.42 10.61 4.99
N HIS A 30 2.42 9.30 5.22
CA HIS A 30 3.14 8.69 6.34
C HIS A 30 4.65 8.60 6.10
N ASN A 31 5.11 8.81 4.86
CA ASN A 31 6.51 8.74 4.42
C ASN A 31 7.29 7.62 5.11
N LEU A 32 6.78 6.39 5.00
CA LEU A 32 7.24 5.25 5.78
C LEU A 32 8.72 4.93 5.54
N MET A 33 9.22 5.20 4.34
CA MET A 33 10.59 4.90 3.94
C MET A 33 11.48 6.14 3.83
N ASP A 34 10.97 7.34 4.19
CA ASP A 34 11.69 8.61 4.04
C ASP A 34 12.40 8.76 2.68
N LEU A 35 11.72 8.35 1.61
CA LEU A 35 12.30 8.42 0.28
C LEU A 35 12.51 9.90 -0.07
N ASP A 36 13.73 10.26 -0.48
CA ASP A 36 14.11 11.59 -0.98
C ASP A 36 13.41 11.93 -2.32
N GLY A 37 12.56 11.02 -2.80
CA GLY A 37 11.83 11.18 -4.03
C GLY A 37 11.01 12.45 -4.02
N LYS A 38 11.39 13.37 -4.92
CA LYS A 38 10.65 14.58 -5.26
C LYS A 38 9.18 14.23 -5.56
N HIS A 39 8.33 14.25 -4.54
CA HIS A 39 6.87 14.20 -4.62
C HIS A 39 6.33 13.25 -5.71
N ASN A 40 6.93 12.07 -5.88
CA ASN A 40 6.53 11.15 -6.94
C ASN A 40 5.75 10.00 -6.30
N THR A 41 4.42 10.11 -6.26
CA THR A 41 3.52 9.10 -5.66
C THR A 41 3.59 7.72 -6.35
N GLY A 42 4.32 7.60 -7.46
CA GLY A 42 4.60 6.33 -8.14
C GLY A 42 5.78 5.54 -7.57
N GLU A 43 6.44 6.00 -6.50
CA GLU A 43 7.54 5.24 -5.88
C GLU A 43 7.06 4.02 -5.09
N TYR A 44 5.80 4.01 -4.65
CA TYR A 44 5.21 2.89 -3.91
C TYR A 44 4.24 2.06 -4.75
N ASP A 45 4.26 2.24 -6.07
CA ASP A 45 3.23 1.72 -6.98
C ASP A 45 3.18 0.19 -6.96
N THR A 46 4.35 -0.44 -7.04
CA THR A 46 4.54 -1.89 -6.95
C THR A 46 4.10 -2.43 -5.58
N GLU A 47 4.41 -1.73 -4.48
CA GLU A 47 4.00 -2.14 -3.13
C GLU A 47 2.48 -1.99 -2.94
N VAL A 48 1.88 -0.93 -3.47
CA VAL A 48 0.43 -0.72 -3.45
C VAL A 48 -0.26 -1.83 -4.22
N ASP A 49 0.22 -2.18 -5.41
CA ASP A 49 -0.37 -3.26 -6.20
C ASP A 49 -0.30 -4.61 -5.48
N LEU A 50 0.85 -4.97 -4.90
CA LEU A 50 1.01 -6.18 -4.09
C LEU A 50 0.12 -6.18 -2.84
N PHE A 51 0.00 -5.04 -2.18
CA PHE A 51 -0.88 -4.86 -1.04
C PHE A 51 -2.34 -5.06 -1.45
N LEU A 52 -2.79 -4.45 -2.55
CA LEU A 52 -4.17 -4.55 -3.05
C LEU A 52 -4.56 -5.96 -3.48
N LEU A 53 -3.60 -6.74 -3.99
CA LEU A 53 -3.84 -8.16 -4.28
C LEU A 53 -4.15 -8.97 -3.00
N ARG A 54 -3.54 -8.58 -1.87
CA ARG A 54 -3.67 -9.27 -0.57
C ARG A 54 -4.76 -8.69 0.34
N VAL A 55 -5.10 -7.42 0.17
CA VAL A 55 -6.12 -6.72 0.98
C VAL A 55 -7.50 -7.35 0.83
N LYS A 56 -7.76 -8.13 -0.23
CA LYS A 56 -9.03 -8.85 -0.40
C LYS A 56 -9.26 -9.92 0.68
N ASP A 57 -8.19 -10.41 1.30
CA ASP A 57 -8.22 -11.44 2.34
C ASP A 57 -8.11 -10.87 3.77
N VAL A 58 -8.02 -9.54 3.92
CA VAL A 58 -7.86 -8.92 5.25
C VAL A 58 -9.22 -8.57 5.87
N ASP A 59 -9.40 -8.95 7.13
CA ASP A 59 -10.64 -8.73 7.91
C ASP A 59 -10.48 -7.61 8.96
N ASN A 60 -9.26 -7.18 9.25
CA ASN A 60 -8.99 -6.24 10.33
C ASN A 60 -7.73 -5.39 10.10
N GLN A 61 -7.58 -4.34 10.90
CA GLN A 61 -6.44 -3.42 10.85
C GLN A 61 -5.09 -4.14 11.07
N ASP A 62 -5.03 -5.12 11.97
CA ASP A 62 -3.79 -5.85 12.26
C ASP A 62 -3.32 -6.64 11.04
N ALA A 63 -4.25 -7.29 10.34
CA ALA A 63 -4.00 -7.98 9.07
C ALA A 63 -3.55 -7.00 7.98
N VAL A 64 -4.17 -5.82 7.87
CA VAL A 64 -3.69 -4.76 6.96
C VAL A 64 -2.24 -4.40 7.28
N GLN A 65 -1.93 -4.15 8.55
CA GLN A 65 -0.59 -3.77 9.00
C GLN A 65 0.43 -4.87 8.72
N ASP A 66 0.06 -6.14 8.93
CA ASP A 66 0.94 -7.28 8.70
C ASP A 66 1.25 -7.44 7.20
N VAL A 67 0.22 -7.40 6.35
CA VAL A 67 0.39 -7.43 4.89
C VAL A 67 1.28 -6.28 4.43
N LEU A 68 1.06 -5.07 4.94
CA LEU A 68 1.83 -3.90 4.55
C LEU A 68 3.29 -4.03 4.98
N TYR A 69 3.53 -4.44 6.23
CA TYR A 69 4.88 -4.71 6.73
C TYR A 69 5.60 -5.78 5.91
N GLN A 70 4.92 -6.87 5.55
CA GLN A 70 5.49 -7.92 4.71
C GLN A 70 5.83 -7.42 3.30
N VAL A 71 4.94 -6.65 2.67
CA VAL A 71 5.17 -6.11 1.33
C VAL A 71 6.39 -5.18 1.34
N PHE A 72 6.44 -4.24 2.29
CA PHE A 72 7.56 -3.31 2.42
C PHE A 72 8.87 -4.02 2.81
N ARG A 73 8.81 -5.03 3.69
CA ARG A 73 9.97 -5.85 4.04
C ARG A 73 10.52 -6.61 2.83
N ASN A 74 9.66 -7.13 1.96
CA ASN A 74 10.09 -7.83 0.75
C ASN A 74 10.63 -6.85 -0.32
N ALA A 75 10.06 -5.65 -0.43
CA ALA A 75 10.47 -4.65 -1.42
C ALA A 75 11.77 -3.94 -1.03
N PHE A 76 11.86 -3.44 0.22
CA PHE A 76 12.98 -2.62 0.69
C PHE A 76 13.99 -3.40 1.55
N GLY A 77 13.66 -4.62 1.98
CA GLY A 77 14.46 -5.41 2.92
C GLY A 77 14.13 -5.10 4.38
N GLU A 78 14.40 -6.07 5.25
CA GLU A 78 14.15 -5.96 6.71
C GLU A 78 14.88 -4.79 7.36
N GLU A 79 16.10 -4.51 6.91
CA GLU A 79 16.96 -3.45 7.46
C GLU A 79 16.39 -2.05 7.20
N ASN A 80 15.71 -1.85 6.07
CA ASN A 80 15.12 -0.56 5.70
C ASN A 80 13.66 -0.41 6.14
N CYS A 81 12.91 -1.52 6.21
CA CYS A 81 11.48 -1.52 6.53
C CYS A 81 11.17 -0.99 7.95
N GLY A 82 12.13 -1.05 8.87
CA GLY A 82 11.95 -0.55 10.23
C GLY A 82 10.98 -1.40 11.06
N ARG A 83 10.34 -0.79 12.08
CA ARG A 83 9.44 -1.50 13.00
C ARG A 83 7.99 -1.48 12.50
N ARG A 84 7.26 -2.57 12.75
CA ARG A 84 5.82 -2.71 12.48
C ARG A 84 4.99 -1.55 13.06
N GLU A 85 5.38 -1.01 14.21
CA GLU A 85 4.73 0.14 14.87
C GLU A 85 4.66 1.39 13.99
N ARG A 86 5.64 1.62 13.10
CA ARG A 86 5.61 2.76 12.16
C ARG A 86 4.46 2.67 11.16
N TYR A 87 4.01 1.44 10.88
CA TYR A 87 2.94 1.15 9.95
C TYR A 87 1.55 1.22 10.59
N ASP A 88 1.44 1.30 11.92
CA ASP A 88 0.14 1.32 12.62
C ASP A 88 -0.74 2.49 12.15
N GLY A 89 -0.17 3.70 12.08
CA GLY A 89 -0.90 4.89 11.62
C GLY A 89 -1.39 4.76 10.17
N ALA A 90 -0.52 4.28 9.28
CA ALA A 90 -0.88 4.07 7.87
C ALA A 90 -1.93 2.97 7.72
N ALA A 91 -1.76 1.86 8.44
CA ALA A 91 -2.67 0.73 8.42
C ALA A 91 -4.07 1.10 8.94
N ALA A 92 -4.17 1.90 10.00
CA ALA A 92 -5.44 2.37 10.53
C ALA A 92 -6.21 3.22 9.51
N GLU A 93 -5.53 4.13 8.82
CA GLU A 93 -6.14 4.97 7.78
C GLU A 93 -6.54 4.14 6.54
N ILE A 94 -5.69 3.21 6.12
CA ILE A 94 -5.98 2.29 5.00
C ILE A 94 -7.17 1.39 5.34
N TRP A 95 -7.23 0.86 6.56
CA TRP A 95 -8.35 0.03 7.02
C TRP A 95 -9.66 0.81 6.98
N LYS A 96 -9.70 2.06 7.45
CA LYS A 96 -10.89 2.92 7.33
C LYS A 96 -11.28 3.15 5.87
N ALA A 97 -10.31 3.39 4.99
CA ALA A 97 -10.56 3.54 3.55
C ALA A 97 -11.12 2.25 2.93
N TYR A 98 -10.61 1.09 3.35
CA TYR A 98 -11.05 -0.22 2.89
C TYR A 98 -12.47 -0.55 3.36
N GLN A 99 -12.79 -0.31 4.63
CA GLN A 99 -14.14 -0.46 5.14
C GLN A 99 -15.15 0.43 4.41
N ARG A 100 -14.76 1.65 4.03
CA ARG A 100 -15.61 2.53 3.20
C ARG A 100 -15.79 2.00 1.78
N HIS A 101 -14.77 1.34 1.23
CA HIS A 101 -14.84 0.69 -0.08
C HIS A 101 -15.75 -0.55 -0.05
N LEU A 102 -15.67 -1.37 1.01
CA LEU A 102 -16.54 -2.55 1.19
C LEU A 102 -18.01 -2.22 1.45
N LYS A 103 -18.29 -1.05 2.04
CA LYS A 103 -19.66 -0.58 2.32
C LYS A 103 -20.35 0.10 1.12
N LYS A 104 -19.67 0.17 -0.03
CA LYS A 104 -20.16 0.80 -1.26
C LYS A 104 -20.85 -0.22 -2.15
#